data_AF-A0AAE1XAZ0-F1
#
_entry.id   AF-A0AAE1XAZ0-F1
#
_cell.length_a   1.000
_cell.length_b   1.000
_cell.length_c   1.000
_cell.angle_alpha   90.00
_cell.angle_beta   90.00
_cell.angle_gamma   90.00
#
_symmetry.space_group_name_H-M   'P 1'
#
loop_
_entity.id
_entity.type
_entity.pdbx_description
1 polymer ?
#
loop_
_entity_poly.entity_id
_entity_poly.type
_entity_poly.pdbx_seq_one_letter_code
_entity_poly.pdbx_strand_id
1 'polypeptide(L)'
;MTEFARGHMPVRYLGIPLAAQQLSVTDYSPLVDQIATCIRKWTAKSLSFAGRLELIRSVIQGVEYFWLQVFPLPMAVIEKIHRLYKDFL
;
A
#
# COMPACT_ATOMS: atom_id res chain seq x y z
N MET A 1 -38.58 15.09 13.81
CA MET A 1 -37.23 15.12 14.41
C MET A 1 -36.61 13.76 14.16
N THR A 2 -35.77 13.62 13.13
CA THR A 2 -35.09 12.36 12.82
C THR A 2 -33.84 12.25 13.67
N GLU A 3 -33.89 11.41 14.70
CA GLU A 3 -32.73 11.07 15.53
C GLU A 3 -31.76 10.22 14.70
N PHE A 4 -30.62 10.79 14.34
CA PHE A 4 -29.51 10.04 13.77
C PHE A 4 -28.80 9.28 14.91
N ALA A 5 -28.77 7.94 14.82
CA ALA A 5 -27.99 7.12 15.73
C ALA A 5 -26.50 7.51 15.61
N ARG A 6 -25.90 7.90 16.74
CA ARG A 6 -24.50 8.35 16.82
C ARG A 6 -23.59 7.16 16.50
N GLY A 7 -23.03 7.12 15.29
CA GLY A 7 -22.10 6.07 14.86
C GLY A 7 -20.83 6.05 15.71
N HIS A 8 -20.42 4.88 16.18
CA HIS A 8 -19.20 4.72 16.97
C HIS A 8 -17.98 4.73 16.03
N MET A 9 -17.04 5.66 16.24
CA MET A 9 -15.74 5.68 15.54
C MET A 9 -14.83 4.55 16.06
N PRO A 10 -13.88 4.02 15.25
CA PRO A 10 -13.47 4.49 13.93
C PRO A 10 -14.18 3.75 12.79
N VAL A 11 -14.84 4.50 11.91
CA VAL A 11 -15.38 3.96 10.66
C VAL A 11 -14.21 3.54 9.79
N ARG A 12 -14.19 2.32 9.23
CA ARG A 12 -13.13 1.94 8.27
C ARG A 12 -13.57 2.31 6.86
N TYR A 13 -12.81 3.16 6.18
CA TYR A 13 -13.01 3.46 4.76
C TYR A 13 -11.91 2.77 3.96
N LEU A 14 -12.30 1.95 2.97
CA LEU A 14 -11.36 1.20 2.11
C LEU A 14 -10.36 0.31 2.88
N GLY A 15 -10.75 -0.18 4.07
CA GLY A 15 -9.93 -1.05 4.93
C GLY A 15 -9.10 -0.31 5.99
N ILE A 16 -9.14 1.03 6.01
CA ILE A 16 -8.31 1.87 6.87
C ILE A 16 -9.20 2.64 7.85
N PRO A 17 -8.84 2.75 9.13
CA PRO A 17 -9.62 3.51 10.09
C PRO A 17 -9.68 4.99 9.68
N LEU A 18 -10.87 5.45 9.30
CA LEU A 18 -11.26 6.84 9.11
C LEU A 18 -11.41 7.50 10.50
N ALA A 19 -10.35 7.45 11.30
CA ALA A 19 -10.20 8.24 12.51
C ALA A 19 -9.39 9.49 12.17
N ALA A 20 -9.75 10.63 12.75
CA ALA A 20 -9.07 11.92 12.62
C ALA A 20 -7.62 11.95 13.19
N GLN A 21 -6.99 10.79 13.39
CA GLN A 21 -5.62 10.66 13.87
C GLN A 21 -4.68 10.42 12.68
N GLN A 22 -3.46 10.96 12.77
CA GLN A 22 -2.41 10.72 11.79
C GLN A 22 -2.22 9.22 11.59
N LEU A 23 -2.33 8.75 10.35
CA LEU A 23 -2.04 7.37 9.99
C LEU A 23 -0.64 7.01 10.43
N SER A 24 -0.55 6.04 11.33
CA SER A 24 0.72 5.51 11.79
C SER A 24 1.33 4.66 10.70
N VAL A 25 2.65 4.45 10.76
CA VAL A 25 3.38 3.55 9.85
C VAL A 25 2.75 2.15 9.82
N THR A 26 2.08 1.74 10.91
CA THR A 26 1.34 0.48 11.03
C THR A 26 0.14 0.40 10.08
N ASP A 27 -0.54 1.51 9.80
CA ASP A 27 -1.71 1.57 8.91
C ASP A 27 -1.34 1.35 7.44
N TYR A 28 -0.06 1.55 7.09
CA TYR A 28 0.50 1.27 5.77
C TYR A 28 1.05 -0.16 5.63
N SER A 29 1.02 -0.98 6.69
CA SER A 29 1.39 -2.41 6.61
C SER A 29 0.65 -3.18 5.50
N PRO A 30 -0.69 -3.03 5.30
CA PRO A 30 -1.38 -3.73 4.21
C PRO A 30 -0.85 -3.37 2.82
N LEU A 31 -0.45 -2.11 2.59
CA LEU A 31 0.18 -1.70 1.33
C LEU A 31 1.50 -2.44 1.11
N VAL A 32 2.38 -2.42 2.11
CA VAL A 32 3.70 -3.05 2.03
C VAL A 32 3.58 -4.57 1.87
N ASP A 33 2.64 -5.20 2.58
CA ASP A 33 2.39 -6.65 2.50
C ASP A 33 1.83 -7.06 1.14
N GLN A 34 0.91 -6.27 0.57
CA GLN A 34 0.37 -6.51 -0.77
C GLN A 34 1.47 -6.45 -1.83
N ILE A 35 2.35 -5.44 -1.74
CA ILE A 35 3.50 -5.27 -2.62
C ILE A 35 4.46 -6.46 -2.49
N ALA A 36 4.85 -6.81 -1.25
CA ALA A 36 5.73 -7.93 -0.98
C ALA A 36 5.15 -9.26 -1.47
N THR A 37 3.85 -9.47 -1.32
CA THR A 37 3.15 -10.66 -1.80
C THR A 37 3.15 -10.74 -3.33
N CYS A 38 2.92 -9.63 -4.03
CA CYS A 38 3.04 -9.57 -5.49
C CYS A 38 4.45 -9.90 -5.96
N ILE A 39 5.46 -9.27 -5.35
CA ILE A 39 6.88 -9.53 -5.63
C ILE A 39 7.19 -11.01 -5.42
N ARG A 40 6.82 -11.60 -4.27
CA ARG A 40 7.09 -13.02 -3.98
C ARG A 40 6.48 -13.96 -5.00
N LYS A 41 5.27 -13.66 -5.48
CA LYS A 41 4.60 -14.42 -6.56
C LYS A 41 5.35 -14.32 -7.89
N TRP A 42 5.97 -13.18 -8.17
CA TRP A 42 6.74 -12.98 -9.39
C TRP A 42 8.16 -13.51 -9.28
N THR A 43 8.82 -13.45 -8.13
CA THR A 43 10.14 -14.05 -7.92
C THR A 43 10.14 -15.55 -8.21
N ALA A 44 9.04 -16.26 -7.94
CA ALA A 44 8.87 -17.66 -8.31
C ALA A 44 8.84 -17.90 -9.83
N LYS A 45 8.57 -16.86 -10.64
CA LYS A 45 8.62 -16.90 -12.09
C LYS A 45 9.97 -16.33 -12.49
N SER A 46 10.87 -17.16 -13.05
CA SER A 46 12.21 -16.71 -13.47
C SER A 46 12.13 -15.68 -14.60
N LEU A 47 11.92 -14.41 -14.24
CA LEU A 47 11.75 -13.26 -15.13
C LEU A 47 13.10 -12.63 -15.45
N SER A 48 13.22 -12.14 -16.69
CA SER A 48 14.34 -11.30 -17.09
C SER A 48 14.32 -9.97 -16.31
N PHE A 49 15.47 -9.31 -16.24
CA PHE A 49 15.59 -7.98 -15.61
C PHE A 49 14.58 -6.98 -16.18
N ALA A 50 14.43 -6.94 -17.51
CA ALA A 50 13.43 -6.11 -18.17
C ALA A 50 11.99 -6.48 -17.75
N GLY A 51 11.68 -7.77 -17.63
CA GLY A 51 10.36 -8.22 -17.16
C GLY A 51 10.07 -7.81 -15.71
N ARG A 52 11.08 -7.88 -14.83
CA ARG A 52 10.98 -7.39 -13.44
C ARG A 52 10.71 -5.89 -13.40
N LEU A 53 11.44 -5.11 -14.20
CA LEU A 53 11.27 -3.66 -14.26
C LEU A 53 9.88 -3.25 -14.76
N GLU A 54 9.37 -3.92 -15.80
CA GLU A 54 8.04 -3.61 -16.34
C GLU A 54 6.91 -4.03 -15.38
N LEU A 55 7.08 -5.09 -14.59
CA LEU A 55 6.14 -5.44 -13.53
C LEU A 55 6.10 -4.40 -12.40
N ILE A 56 7.27 -3.89 -12.00
CA ILE A 56 7.36 -2.80 -11.03
C ILE A 56 6.57 -1.58 -11.55
N ARG A 57 6.82 -1.19 -12.80
CA ARG A 57 6.18 -0.05 -13.45
C ARG A 57 4.68 -0.22 -13.60
N SER A 58 4.23 -1.34 -14.15
CA SER A 58 2.82 -1.52 -14.50
C SER A 58 1.93 -1.78 -13.29
N VAL A 59 2.40 -2.57 -12.32
CA VAL A 59 1.56 -3.02 -11.21
C VAL A 59 1.84 -2.24 -9.94
N ILE A 60 3.11 -2.10 -9.55
CA ILE A 60 3.41 -1.52 -8.23
C ILE A 60 3.17 0.00 -8.24
N GLN A 61 3.54 0.70 -9.32
CA GLN A 61 3.23 2.14 -9.42
C GLN A 61 1.71 2.41 -9.38
N GLY A 62 0.89 1.53 -9.95
CA GLY A 62 -0.57 1.65 -9.87
C GLY A 62 -1.09 1.51 -8.43
N VAL A 63 -0.52 0.58 -7.66
CA VAL A 63 -0.85 0.40 -6.24
C VAL A 63 -0.38 1.61 -5.43
N GLU A 64 0.86 2.04 -5.58
CA GLU A 64 1.38 3.24 -4.87
C GLU A 64 0.55 4.49 -5.18
N TYR A 65 0.20 4.70 -6.45
CA TYR A 65 -0.56 5.87 -6.87
C TYR A 65 -1.97 5.89 -6.27
N PHE A 66 -2.65 4.74 -6.21
CA PHE A 66 -3.93 4.61 -5.53
C PHE A 66 -3.82 5.03 -4.06
N TRP A 67 -2.78 4.58 -3.35
CA TRP A 67 -2.61 4.92 -1.94
C TRP A 67 -2.22 6.40 -1.72
N LEU A 68 -1.41 6.98 -2.61
CA LEU A 68 -1.06 8.40 -2.59
C LEU A 68 -2.27 9.32 -2.81
N GLN A 69 -3.27 8.88 -3.58
CA GLN A 69 -4.51 9.62 -3.78
C GLN A 69 -5.39 9.66 -2.53
N VAL A 70 -5.32 8.64 -1.67
CA VAL A 70 -6.15 8.54 -0.47
C VAL A 70 -5.42 9.12 0.75
N PHE A 71 -4.10 8.94 0.87
CA PHE A 71 -3.34 9.35 2.05
C PHE A 71 -1.91 9.85 1.74
N PRO A 72 -1.38 10.83 2.50
CA PRO A 72 0.01 11.26 2.37
C PRO A 72 0.98 10.18 2.92
N LEU A 73 1.82 9.60 2.06
CA LEU A 73 2.76 8.55 2.44
C LEU A 73 3.93 9.08 3.29
N PRO A 74 4.18 8.52 4.49
CA PRO A 74 5.36 8.87 5.27
C PRO A 74 6.63 8.27 4.64
N MET A 75 7.75 8.98 4.76
CA MET A 75 9.05 8.58 4.19
C MET A 75 9.48 7.16 4.58
N ALA A 76 9.21 6.74 5.83
CA ALA A 76 9.54 5.40 6.30
C ALA A 76 8.86 4.27 5.51
N VAL A 77 7.67 4.52 4.95
CA VAL A 77 6.95 3.55 4.11
C VAL A 77 7.56 3.52 2.72
N ILE A 78 7.89 4.69 2.16
CA ILE A 78 8.57 4.81 0.85
C ILE A 78 9.91 4.06 0.89
N GLU A 79 10.70 4.23 1.96
CA GLU A 79 11.97 3.51 2.11
C GLU A 79 11.79 1.99 2.18
N LYS A 80 10.74 1.49 2.85
CA LYS A 80 10.43 0.06 2.87
C LYS A 80 10.08 -0.45 1.49
N ILE A 81 9.29 0.29 0.72
CA ILE A 81 8.90 -0.10 -0.64
C ILE A 81 10.12 -0.06 -1.58
N HIS A 82 10.97 0.96 -1.49
CA HIS A 82 12.24 1.02 -2.23
C HIS A 82 13.17 -0.17 -1.93
N ARG A 83 13.22 -0.63 -0.67
CA ARG A 83 13.98 -1.85 -0.33
C ARG A 83 13.41 -3.09 -1.04
N LEU A 84 12.09 -3.22 -1.10
CA LEU A 84 11.43 -4.33 -1.81
C LEU A 84 11.72 -4.30 -3.32
N TYR A 85 11.72 -3.12 -3.95
CA TYR A 85 12.12 -2.99 -5.35
C TYR A 85 13.56 -3.43 -5.59
N LYS A 86 14.46 -3.01 -4.71
CA LYS A 86 15.88 -3.34 -4.81
C LYS A 86 16.14 -4.84 -4.62
N ASP A 87 15.34 -5.51 -3.81
CA ASP A 87 15.41 -6.96 -3.62
C ASP A 87 14.83 -7.74 -4.83
N PHE A 88 13.80 -7.18 -5.48
CA PHE A 88 13.15 -7.83 -6.62
C PHE A 88 13.92 -7.72 -7.94
N LEU A 89 14.63 -6.60 -8.17
CA LEU A 89 15.45 -6.36 -9.37
C LEU A 89 16.66 -7.29 -9.40
#